data_AF-A0AAV4WHJ7-F1
#
_entry.id   AF-A0AAV4WHJ7-F1
#
_cell.length_a   1.000
_cell.length_b   1.000
_cell.length_c   1.000
_cell.angle_alpha   90.00
_cell.angle_beta   90.00
_cell.angle_gamma   90.00
#
_symmetry.space_group_name_H-M   'P 1'
#
loop_
_entity.id
_entity.type
_entity.pdbx_description
1 polymer ?
#
loop_
_entity_poly.entity_id
_entity_poly.type
_entity_poly.pdbx_seq_one_letter_code
_entity_poly.pdbx_strand_id
1 'polypeptide(L)'
;MSFLQRNCRSLKNKKVWLHQPPFTTSEFWVFQETFLKAYDRLSLPNKIFFRTHRNNRTGGGLLIGIPMNMSGRVIFENSNDPNLEMLAVEIQSHNSIAVHKYYYC
;
A
#
# COMPACT_ATOMS: atom_id res chain seq x y z
N MET A 1 -13.21 10.23 -5.79
CA MET A 1 -12.52 9.48 -4.73
C MET A 1 -12.99 8.03 -4.74
N SER A 2 -12.25 7.16 -5.45
CA SER A 2 -12.46 5.70 -5.46
C SER A 2 -11.36 4.96 -4.69
N PHE A 3 -11.74 3.95 -3.93
CA PHE A 3 -10.83 3.23 -3.04
C PHE A 3 -10.92 1.72 -3.29
N LEU A 4 -9.76 1.07 -3.41
CA LEU A 4 -9.65 -0.38 -3.57
C LEU A 4 -8.88 -0.96 -2.39
N GLN A 5 -9.60 -1.66 -1.52
CA GLN A 5 -9.00 -2.49 -0.48
C GLN A 5 -8.92 -3.94 -0.94
N ARG A 6 -7.78 -4.61 -0.74
CA ARG A 6 -7.69 -6.05 -1.00
C ARG A 6 -6.61 -6.75 -0.18
N ASN A 7 -6.94 -7.89 0.42
CA ASN A 7 -5.91 -8.85 0.78
C ASN A 7 -5.44 -9.57 -0.48
N CYS A 8 -4.18 -9.35 -0.86
CA CYS A 8 -3.65 -9.81 -2.12
C CYS A 8 -3.20 -11.26 -2.08
N ARG A 9 -2.88 -11.84 -0.91
CA ARG A 9 -2.22 -13.16 -0.79
C ARG A 9 -1.08 -13.32 -1.81
N SER A 10 -0.08 -12.43 -1.75
CA SER A 10 0.99 -12.20 -2.73
C SER A 10 0.56 -11.42 -3.98
N LEU A 11 1.30 -10.34 -4.27
CA LEU A 11 1.23 -9.58 -5.52
C LEU A 11 2.22 -10.07 -6.59
N LYS A 12 3.21 -10.89 -6.24
CA LYS A 12 4.31 -11.27 -7.16
C LYS A 12 3.81 -11.87 -8.47
N ASN A 13 2.80 -12.73 -8.39
CA ASN A 13 2.20 -13.41 -9.54
C ASN A 13 0.92 -12.73 -10.05
N LYS A 14 0.55 -11.57 -9.48
CA LYS A 14 -0.71 -10.85 -9.79
C LYS A 14 -0.46 -9.50 -10.44
N LYS A 15 0.75 -9.26 -10.95
CA LYS A 15 1.11 -7.97 -11.58
C LYS A 15 0.18 -7.64 -12.75
N VAL A 16 -0.27 -8.62 -13.53
CA VAL A 16 -1.20 -8.40 -14.63
C VAL A 16 -2.55 -7.83 -14.17
N TRP A 17 -3.00 -8.17 -12.96
CA TRP A 17 -4.25 -7.62 -12.40
C TRP A 17 -4.15 -6.10 -12.19
N LEU A 18 -2.94 -5.60 -11.88
CA LEU A 18 -2.70 -4.17 -11.65
C LEU A 18 -2.93 -3.32 -12.90
N HIS A 19 -3.00 -3.95 -14.08
CA HIS A 19 -3.28 -3.32 -15.37
C HIS A 19 -4.75 -3.46 -15.82
N GLN A 20 -5.65 -3.96 -14.97
CA GLN A 20 -7.07 -4.14 -15.29
C GLN A 20 -7.96 -3.49 -14.22
N PRO A 21 -9.20 -3.08 -14.55
CA PRO A 21 -10.18 -2.70 -13.54
C PRO A 21 -10.42 -3.84 -12.53
N PRO A 22 -10.67 -3.53 -11.24
CA PRO A 22 -10.80 -2.19 -10.65
C PRO A 22 -9.46 -1.55 -10.27
N PHE A 23 -8.32 -2.19 -10.53
CA PHE A 23 -7.02 -1.67 -10.13
C PHE A 23 -6.69 -0.38 -10.88
N THR A 24 -6.82 -0.37 -12.21
CA THR A 24 -6.50 0.83 -13.02
C THR A 24 -7.45 2.01 -12.80
N THR A 25 -8.70 1.75 -12.38
CA THR A 25 -9.74 2.78 -12.22
C THR A 25 -9.87 3.30 -10.79
N SER A 26 -9.26 2.64 -9.81
CA SER A 26 -9.25 3.10 -8.42
C SER A 26 -8.15 4.14 -8.19
N GLU A 27 -8.48 5.25 -7.54
CA GLU A 27 -7.53 6.32 -7.22
C GLU A 27 -6.58 5.88 -6.10
N PHE A 28 -7.15 5.35 -5.02
CA PHE A 28 -6.43 4.90 -3.84
C PHE A 28 -6.44 3.38 -3.73
N TRP A 29 -5.28 2.80 -3.42
CA TRP A 29 -5.13 1.37 -3.20
C TRP A 29 -4.69 1.11 -1.78
N VAL A 30 -5.28 0.11 -1.14
CA VAL A 30 -4.77 -0.42 0.11
C VAL A 30 -4.76 -1.94 0.10
N PHE A 31 -3.55 -2.48 0.12
CA PHE A 31 -3.31 -3.89 0.00
C PHE A 31 -2.69 -4.49 1.25
N GLN A 32 -3.18 -5.67 1.60
CA GLN A 32 -2.65 -6.51 2.68
C GLN A 32 -2.06 -7.77 2.08
N GLU A 33 -1.13 -8.41 2.81
CA GLU A 33 -0.45 -9.62 2.36
C GLU A 33 0.14 -9.48 0.95
N THR A 34 0.86 -8.38 0.73
CA THR A 34 1.50 -8.12 -0.57
C THR A 34 2.66 -9.07 -0.86
N PHE A 35 3.31 -9.56 0.21
CA PHE A 35 4.51 -10.42 0.20
C PHE A 35 5.69 -9.79 -0.53
N LEU A 36 5.64 -8.47 -0.77
CA LEU A 36 6.74 -7.72 -1.37
C LEU A 36 7.84 -7.54 -0.32
N LYS A 37 9.09 -7.65 -0.75
CA LYS A 37 10.29 -7.39 0.03
C LYS A 37 10.90 -6.05 -0.38
N ALA A 38 11.84 -5.54 0.42
CA ALA A 38 12.53 -4.28 0.16
C ALA A 38 13.10 -4.20 -1.27
N TYR A 39 13.65 -5.32 -1.79
CA TYR A 39 14.24 -5.42 -3.11
C TYR A 39 13.23 -5.64 -4.26
N ASP A 40 11.97 -5.98 -3.97
CA ASP A 40 10.97 -6.20 -5.01
C ASP A 40 10.55 -4.86 -5.62
N ARG A 41 10.69 -4.71 -6.94
CA ARG A 41 10.30 -3.49 -7.66
C ARG A 41 8.80 -3.49 -7.96
N LEU A 42 8.13 -2.40 -7.62
CA LEU A 42 6.76 -2.10 -8.00
C LEU A 42 6.66 -0.61 -8.31
N SER A 43 6.32 -0.28 -9.55
CA SER A 43 6.10 1.09 -10.00
C SER A 43 4.95 1.11 -10.99
N LEU A 44 4.13 2.16 -10.93
CA LEU A 44 3.09 2.46 -11.91
C LEU A 44 3.16 3.96 -12.18
N PRO A 45 3.02 4.39 -13.45
CA PRO A 45 3.26 5.79 -13.83
C PRO A 45 2.30 6.79 -13.20
N ASN A 46 1.14 6.34 -12.71
CA ASN A 46 0.10 7.18 -12.14
C ASN A 46 -0.04 7.06 -10.61
N LYS A 47 0.86 6.32 -9.94
CA LYS A 47 0.75 6.07 -8.49
C LYS A 47 2.07 6.19 -7.76
N ILE A 48 2.01 6.76 -6.56
CA ILE A 48 3.07 6.73 -5.55
C ILE A 48 2.73 5.60 -4.56
N PHE A 49 3.72 4.80 -4.20
CA PHE A 49 3.54 3.67 -3.28
C PHE A 49 4.29 3.87 -1.97
N PHE A 50 3.57 3.60 -0.88
CA PHE A 50 4.11 3.44 0.46
C PHE A 50 3.87 2.01 0.88
N ARG A 51 4.86 1.34 1.47
CA ARG A 51 4.73 -0.07 1.83
C ARG A 51 5.59 -0.43 3.02
N THR A 52 5.19 -1.48 3.71
CA THR A 52 5.96 -2.13 4.76
C THR A 52 6.19 -3.60 4.38
N HIS A 53 7.13 -4.26 5.07
CA HIS A 53 7.32 -5.70 4.96
C HIS A 53 7.76 -6.28 6.30
N ARG A 54 7.31 -7.51 6.61
CA ARG A 54 7.87 -8.25 7.76
C ARG A 54 9.26 -8.80 7.42
N ASN A 55 10.22 -8.48 8.27
CA ASN A 55 11.51 -9.16 8.31
C ASN A 55 11.30 -10.61 8.79
N ASN A 56 12.05 -11.56 8.24
CA ASN A 56 12.07 -12.97 8.65
C ASN A 56 10.74 -13.76 8.54
N ARG A 57 9.72 -13.25 7.84
CA ARG A 57 8.49 -14.00 7.51
C ARG A 57 8.27 -14.05 6.01
N THR A 58 7.68 -15.14 5.51
CA THR A 58 7.31 -15.27 4.09
C THR A 58 6.08 -14.44 3.73
N GLY A 59 5.16 -14.29 4.70
CA GLY A 59 3.92 -13.51 4.55
C GLY A 59 3.98 -12.08 5.11
N GLY A 60 2.83 -11.39 5.04
CA GLY A 60 2.64 -10.02 5.50
C GLY A 60 2.88 -8.95 4.43
N GLY A 61 3.16 -7.74 4.87
CA GLY A 61 3.42 -6.56 4.04
C GLY A 61 2.14 -5.82 3.67
N LEU A 62 2.14 -4.53 3.97
CA LEU A 62 1.08 -3.58 3.60
C LEU A 62 1.54 -2.70 2.46
N LEU A 63 0.61 -2.25 1.63
CA LEU A 63 0.87 -1.24 0.60
C LEU A 63 -0.28 -0.26 0.51
N ILE A 64 0.05 1.03 0.51
CA ILE A 64 -0.85 2.12 0.18
C ILE A 64 -0.37 2.74 -1.14
N GLY A 65 -1.25 2.80 -2.13
CA GLY A 65 -1.03 3.50 -3.39
C GLY A 65 -1.89 4.75 -3.47
N ILE A 66 -1.29 5.89 -3.77
CA ILE A 66 -2.00 7.16 -3.95
C ILE A 66 -1.77 7.70 -5.37
N PRO A 67 -2.65 8.59 -5.89
CA PRO A 67 -2.42 9.26 -7.17
C PRO A 67 -1.10 10.05 -7.20
N MET A 68 -0.40 10.02 -8.33
CA MET A 68 0.92 10.67 -8.45
C MET A 68 0.88 12.21 -8.47
N ASN A 69 -0.29 12.80 -8.65
CA ASN A 69 -0.51 14.25 -8.52
C ASN A 69 -0.76 14.69 -7.06
N MET A 70 -0.69 13.77 -6.09
CA MET A 70 -0.77 14.07 -4.65
C MET A 70 0.59 13.91 -3.99
N SER A 71 0.74 14.51 -2.81
CA SER A 71 1.89 14.26 -1.94
C SER A 71 1.48 13.34 -0.79
N GLY A 72 2.41 12.51 -0.33
CA GLY A 72 2.19 11.69 0.85
C GLY A 72 3.46 11.42 1.62
N ARG A 73 3.31 11.22 2.94
CA ARG A 73 4.41 10.83 3.83
C ARG A 73 3.97 9.75 4.80
N VAL A 74 4.87 8.82 5.10
CA VAL A 74 4.66 7.86 6.17
C VAL A 74 4.73 8.60 7.50
N ILE A 75 3.69 8.47 8.33
CA ILE A 75 3.67 9.05 9.69
C ILE A 75 3.74 7.98 10.78
N PHE A 76 3.57 6.72 10.41
CA PHE A 76 3.75 5.58 11.30
C PHE A 76 4.05 4.32 10.47
N GLU A 77 5.13 3.64 10.80
CA GLU A 77 5.50 2.35 10.22
C GLU A 77 5.82 1.38 11.36
N ASN A 78 5.07 0.28 11.39
CA ASN A 78 5.32 -0.90 12.22
C ASN A 78 5.11 -0.73 13.73
N SER A 79 4.77 -1.84 14.39
CA SER A 79 4.67 -1.90 15.85
C SER A 79 5.80 -2.78 16.41
N ASN A 80 6.12 -2.64 17.70
CA ASN A 80 7.05 -3.55 18.36
C ASN A 80 6.49 -4.98 18.52
N ASP A 81 5.19 -5.20 18.23
CA ASP A 81 4.59 -6.52 18.21
C ASP A 81 4.87 -7.21 16.87
N PRO A 82 5.57 -8.37 16.86
CA PRO A 82 5.90 -9.10 15.63
C PRO A 82 4.68 -9.64 14.88
N ASN A 83 3.50 -9.62 15.50
CA ASN A 83 2.24 -10.03 14.92
C ASN A 83 1.41 -8.85 14.42
N LEU A 84 1.79 -7.60 14.65
CA LEU A 84 1.03 -6.45 14.17
C LEU A 84 1.81 -5.68 13.12
N GLU A 85 1.22 -5.58 11.92
CA GLU A 85 1.69 -4.68 10.87
C GLU A 85 0.80 -3.44 10.81
N MET A 86 1.45 -2.28 10.76
CA MET A 86 0.78 -1.00 10.60
C MET A 86 1.48 -0.13 9.58
N LEU A 87 0.67 0.53 8.75
CA LEU A 87 1.11 1.54 7.80
C LEU A 87 0.14 2.71 7.88
N ALA A 88 0.65 3.89 8.23
CA ALA A 88 -0.10 5.12 8.18
C ALA A 88 0.57 6.13 7.25
N VAL A 89 -0.20 6.63 6.29
CA VAL A 89 0.24 7.64 5.33
C VAL A 89 -0.63 8.88 5.49
N GLU A 90 0.01 10.01 5.72
CA GLU A 90 -0.61 11.32 5.56
C GLU A 90 -0.58 11.68 4.08
N ILE A 91 -1.73 12.04 3.53
CA ILE A 91 -1.92 12.41 2.13
C ILE A 91 -2.33 13.87 2.08
N GLN A 92 -1.58 14.66 1.31
CA GLN A 92 -1.84 16.06 1.07
C GLN A 92 -2.38 16.23 -0.35
N SER A 93 -3.61 16.72 -0.43
CA SER A 93 -4.23 17.24 -1.66
C SER A 93 -4.37 18.76 -1.52
N HIS A 94 -4.48 19.47 -2.64
CA HIS A 94 -4.44 20.94 -2.75
C HIS A 94 -5.17 21.72 -1.63
N ASN A 95 -6.26 21.18 -1.05
CA ASN A 95 -7.03 21.80 0.04
C ASN A 95 -7.33 20.88 1.26
N SER A 96 -6.71 19.69 1.39
CA SER A 96 -7.08 18.75 2.46
C SER A 96 -5.95 17.80 2.85
N ILE A 97 -5.84 17.52 4.15
CA ILE A 97 -4.96 16.48 4.71
C ILE A 97 -5.83 15.30 5.15
N ALA A 98 -5.53 14.11 4.64
CA ALA A 98 -6.15 12.87 5.08
C ALA A 98 -5.10 11.93 5.66
N VAL A 99 -5.39 11.30 6.80
CA VAL A 99 -4.54 10.25 7.36
C VAL A 99 -5.20 8.90 7.11
N HIS A 100 -4.50 8.02 6.42
CA HIS A 100 -4.98 6.67 6.17
C HIS A 100 -4.16 5.68 7.00
N LYS A 101 -4.79 5.03 8.00
CA LYS A 101 -4.16 4.03 8.87
C LYS A 101 -4.69 2.64 8.54
N TYR A 102 -3.79 1.70 8.32
CA TYR A 102 -4.15 0.29 8.18
C TYR A 102 -3.47 -0.59 9.19
N TYR A 103 -4.22 -1.56 9.69
CA TYR A 103 -3.83 -2.54 10.69
C TYR A 103 -4.03 -3.94 10.12
N TYR A 104 -3.06 -4.83 10.36
CA TYR A 104 -3.18 -6.25 10.08
C TYR A 104 -2.52 -7.07 11.20
N CYS A 105 -3.27 -8.01 11.76
CA CYS A 105 -2.79 -8.99 12.75
C CYS A 105 -2.32 -10.24 12.00
#